data_AF-A0AAD5P7E8-F1
#
_entry.id   AF-A0AAD5P7E8-F1
#
_cell.length_a   1.000
_cell.length_b   1.000
_cell.length_c   1.000
_cell.angle_alpha   90.00
_cell.angle_beta   90.00
_cell.angle_gamma   90.00
#
_symmetry.space_group_name_H-M   'P 1'
#
loop_
_entity.id
_entity.type
_entity.pdbx_description
1 polymer ?
#
loop_
_entity_poly.entity_id
_entity_poly.type
_entity_poly.pdbx_seq_one_letter_code
_entity_poly.pdbx_strand_id
1 'polypeptide(L)' 'GLPTHRLVLKENMPIMLIRNINQEGLCNGARLIYYRFTRNQSKQQLLPASIQV' A
#
# COMPACT_ATOMS: atom_id res chain seq x y z
N GLY A 1 16.62 -11.34 5.29
CA GLY A 1 15.45 -10.57 4.83
C GLY A 1 14.27 -10.94 5.69
N LEU A 2 13.38 -9.99 6.01
CA LEU A 2 12.14 -10.31 6.74
C LEU A 2 11.34 -11.35 5.93
N PRO A 3 10.77 -12.36 6.59
CA PRO A 3 9.93 -13.34 5.89
C PRO A 3 8.72 -12.65 5.29
N THR A 4 8.23 -13.20 4.17
CA THR A 4 6.97 -12.76 3.58
C THR A 4 5.85 -12.90 4.60
N HIS A 5 5.19 -11.81 4.92
CA HIS A 5 4.11 -11.73 5.88
C HIS A 5 2.89 -11.10 5.23
N ARG A 6 1.70 -11.59 5.59
CA ARG A 6 0.44 -11.03 5.12
C ARG A 6 -0.04 -9.99 6.12
N LEU A 7 -0.11 -8.73 5.69
CA LEU A 7 -0.69 -7.65 6.47
C LEU A 7 -2.12 -7.39 6.00
N VAL A 8 -3.08 -7.41 6.92
CA VAL A 8 -4.49 -7.07 6.66
C VAL A 8 -4.75 -5.68 7.25
N LEU A 9 -5.13 -4.73 6.40
CA LEU A 9 -5.35 -3.35 6.79
C LEU A 9 -6.84 -3.00 6.68
N LYS A 10 -7.31 -2.12 7.56
CA LYS A 10 -8.63 -1.47 7.40
C LYS A 10 -8.47 -0.26 6.47
N GLU A 11 -9.53 0.09 5.75
CA GLU A 11 -9.58 1.26 4.89
C GLU A 11 -9.30 2.56 5.68
N ASN A 12 -8.57 3.48 5.08
CA ASN A 12 -8.13 4.76 5.64
C ASN A 12 -7.16 4.67 6.83
N MET A 13 -6.60 3.49 7.13
CA MET A 13 -5.62 3.37 8.20
C MET A 13 -4.27 3.93 7.78
N PRO A 14 -3.62 4.77 8.61
CA PRO A 14 -2.25 5.19 8.38
C PRO A 14 -1.30 4.00 8.56
N ILE A 15 -0.31 3.88 7.69
CA ILE A 15 0.78 2.90 7.75
C ILE A 15 2.13 3.61 7.59
N MET A 16 3.19 2.96 8.04
CA MET A 16 4.55 3.48 7.94
C MET A 16 5.48 2.46 7.29
N LEU A 17 6.36 2.92 6.40
CA LEU A 17 7.39 2.07 5.81
C LEU A 17 8.51 1.79 6.80
N ILE A 18 8.78 0.51 7.02
CA ILE A 18 9.91 0.03 7.85
C ILE A 18 11.19 -0.11 6.99
N ARG A 19 11.02 -0.23 5.66
CA ARG A 19 12.12 -0.36 4.70
C ARG A 19 11.86 0.49 3.46
N ASN A 20 12.93 0.95 2.81
CA ASN A 20 12.85 1.69 1.56
C ASN A 20 12.28 0.78 0.46
N ILE A 21 11.29 1.31 -0.26
CA ILE A 21 10.71 0.67 -1.44
C ILE A 21 11.32 1.26 -2.71
N ASN A 22 11.52 2.59 -2.75
CA ASN A 22 12.19 3.29 -3.84
C ASN A 22 13.02 4.47 -3.30
N GLN A 23 13.85 5.07 -4.17
CA GLN A 23 14.66 6.26 -3.82
C GLN A 23 13.88 7.58 -3.96
N GLU A 24 12.72 7.57 -4.59
CA GLU A 24 11.89 8.74 -4.92
C GLU A 24 10.78 8.98 -3.89
N GLY A 25 11.13 8.94 -2.60
CA GLY A 25 10.23 9.36 -1.52
C GLY A 25 9.45 8.24 -0.80
N LEU A 26 9.53 6.98 -1.23
CA LEU A 26 9.05 5.84 -0.45
C LEU A 26 10.17 5.23 0.39
N CYS A 27 10.65 6.01 1.36
CA CYS A 27 11.72 5.65 2.27
C CYS A 27 11.21 5.24 3.67
N ASN A 28 12.12 4.76 4.51
CA ASN A 28 11.86 4.44 5.91
C ASN A 28 11.24 5.64 6.61
N GLY A 29 10.15 5.38 7.33
CA GLY A 29 9.42 6.42 8.05
C GLY A 29 8.39 7.16 7.19
N ALA A 30 8.34 6.96 5.88
CA ALA A 30 7.26 7.49 5.04
C ALA A 30 5.91 6.98 5.57
N ARG A 31 4.97 7.91 5.77
CA ARG A 31 3.62 7.65 6.25
C ARG A 31 2.67 7.67 5.08
N LEU A 32 1.79 6.69 5.03
CA LEU A 32 0.95 6.40 3.90
C LEU A 32 -0.47 6.09 4.37
N ILE A 33 -1.48 6.38 3.55
CA ILE A 33 -2.86 6.01 3.86
C ILE A 33 -3.30 4.89 2.92
N TYR A 34 -3.85 3.82 3.50
CA TYR A 34 -4.40 2.71 2.74
C TYR A 34 -5.80 3.02 2.23
N TYR A 35 -6.00 2.94 0.91
CA TYR A 35 -7.31 3.06 0.27
C TYR A 35 -7.68 1.77 -0.46
N ARG A 36 -8.93 1.33 -0.27
CA ARG A 36 -9.44 0.15 -0.98
C ARG A 36 -10.00 0.59 -2.33
N PHE A 37 -9.29 0.24 -3.39
CA PHE A 37 -9.80 0.47 -4.75
C PHE A 37 -10.75 -0.65 -5.14
N THR A 38 -12.06 -0.35 -5.18
CA THR A 38 -13.09 -1.27 -5.71
C THR A 38 -13.30 -0.98 -7.19
N ARG A 39 -13.15 -1.99 -8.03
CA ARG A 39 -13.29 -1.85 -9.48
C ARG A 39 -14.74 -2.13 -9.90
N ASN A 40 -15.43 -1.15 -10.48
CA ASN A 40 -16.72 -1.37 -11.13
C ASN A 40 -16.51 -2.28 -12.36
N GLN A 41 -17.32 -3.33 -12.49
CA GLN A 41 -17.07 -4.52 -13.31
C GLN A 41 -17.05 -4.34 -14.85
N SER A 42 -17.04 -3.13 -15.39
CA SER A 42 -16.95 -2.95 -16.86
C SER A 42 -15.54 -3.11 -17.43
N LYS A 43 -14.48 -3.12 -16.61
CA LYS A 43 -13.11 -3.50 -17.03
C LYS A 43 -12.40 -4.21 -15.88
N GLN A 44 -12.25 -5.53 -15.96
CA GLN A 44 -11.50 -6.33 -14.99
C GLN A 44 -9.99 -6.26 -15.26
N GLN A 45 -9.23 -5.82 -14.26
CA GLN A 45 -7.79 -5.99 -14.10
C GLN A 45 -7.55 -5.70 -12.63
N LEU A 46 -7.32 -6.73 -11.83
CA LEU A 46 -7.02 -6.57 -10.40
C LEU A 46 -5.81 -5.64 -10.27
N LEU A 47 -6.00 -4.43 -9.75
CA LEU A 47 -4.89 -3.54 -9.40
C LEU A 47 -4.65 -3.63 -7.89
N PRO A 48 -3.39 -3.65 -7.45
CA PRO A 48 -3.06 -3.64 -6.03
C PRO A 48 -3.57 -2.34 -5.40
N ALA A 49 -3.89 -2.40 -4.11
CA ALA A 49 -4.30 -1.23 -3.34
C ALA A 49 -3.29 -0.10 -3.51
N SER A 50 -3.75 1.04 -4.01
CA SER A 50 -2.88 2.19 -4.20
C SER A 50 -2.61 2.84 -2.84
N ILE A 51 -1.34 3.04 -2.55
CA ILE A 51 -0.88 3.76 -1.38
C ILE A 51 -0.68 5.22 -1.80
N GLN A 52 -1.36 6.15 -1.13
CA GLN A 52 -1.10 7.59 -1.31
C GLN A 52 -0.09 8.06 -0.27
N VAL A 53 0.89 8.84 -0.76
CA VAL A 53 1.97 9.48 0.02
C VAL A 53 1.51 10.84 0.52
#